data_AF-U4QWJ3-F1
#
_entry.id   AF-U4QWJ3-F1
#
_cell.length_a   1.000
_cell.length_b   1.000
_cell.length_c   1.000
_cell.angle_alpha   90.00
_cell.angle_beta   90.00
_cell.angle_gamma   90.00
#
_symmetry.space_group_name_H-M   'P 1'
#
loop_
_entity.id
_entity.type
_entity.pdbx_description
1 polymer ?
#
loop_
_entity_poly.entity_id
_entity_poly.type
_entity_poly.pdbx_seq_one_letter_code
_entity_poly.pdbx_strand_id
1 'polypeptide(L)'
;MDYDFFDIDQADSLRQMPGISYVRLFHASPGTPAADVYANDRLIARGLSYGQFTEYMPLATGTYKIEVYPAGQKNTPILSINLPISEKQVFTLAVIGILPRIGILPVEDEYETLAPGRVNIRFANLSPNSGNLDLVLRGGPAVFTNVGYTEVSDYRSFPPGRYNFFVRPSNSSTNLLFVPVNLLPRRNLTFYVVGNQGIQPGLQVYIPMDGTTYLRV
;
A
#
# COMPACT_ATOMS: atom_id res chain seq x y z
N MET A 1 0.20 17.18 -61.31
CA MET A 1 -1.16 17.07 -60.78
C MET A 1 -1.51 15.59 -60.79
N ASP A 2 -1.68 14.86 -59.68
CA ASP A 2 -1.85 15.23 -58.27
C ASP A 2 -1.55 14.00 -57.36
N TYR A 3 -0.86 14.26 -56.24
CA TYR A 3 -1.02 13.81 -54.83
C TYR A 3 -1.75 12.47 -54.54
N ASP A 4 -1.39 11.55 -53.64
CA ASP A 4 -0.53 11.41 -52.44
C ASP A 4 -0.44 9.88 -52.18
N PHE A 5 0.70 9.22 -51.92
CA PHE A 5 1.48 9.15 -50.68
C PHE A 5 0.67 9.29 -49.37
N PHE A 6 -0.09 8.25 -49.01
CA PHE A 6 -0.50 8.04 -47.61
C PHE A 6 0.12 6.75 -47.08
N ASP A 7 1.12 6.95 -46.21
CA ASP A 7 1.82 5.97 -45.40
C ASP A 7 0.84 4.98 -44.73
N ILE A 8 0.88 3.72 -45.14
CA ILE A 8 0.29 2.61 -44.38
C ILE A 8 1.06 2.37 -43.06
N ASP A 9 2.25 2.98 -42.91
CA ASP A 9 3.06 2.93 -41.70
C ASP A 9 2.59 3.89 -40.59
N GLN A 10 1.59 4.74 -40.83
CA GLN A 10 1.01 5.58 -39.77
C GLN A 10 -0.15 4.92 -39.00
N ALA A 11 -0.74 3.84 -39.51
CA ALA A 11 -1.85 3.14 -38.83
C ALA A 11 -1.37 2.22 -37.69
N ASP A 12 -0.12 1.74 -37.75
CA ASP A 12 0.55 1.02 -36.64
C ASP A 12 0.96 1.94 -35.49
N SER A 13 0.73 3.26 -35.63
CA SER A 13 0.85 4.24 -34.57
C SER A 13 -0.46 4.51 -33.82
N LEU A 14 -1.45 3.60 -33.91
CA LEU A 14 -2.39 3.37 -32.82
C LEU A 14 -1.60 2.89 -31.61
N ARG A 15 -0.95 3.85 -30.95
CA ARG A 15 -0.28 3.74 -29.66
C ARG A 15 -1.12 2.79 -28.83
N GLN A 16 -0.64 1.56 -28.67
CA GLN A 16 -1.04 0.72 -27.58
C GLN A 16 -0.71 1.58 -26.37
N MET A 17 -1.72 2.29 -25.84
CA MET A 17 -1.50 3.15 -24.69
C MET A 17 -0.89 2.21 -23.66
N PRO A 18 0.37 2.43 -23.23
CA PRO A 18 0.97 1.56 -22.24
C PRO A 18 -0.03 1.47 -21.10
N GLY A 19 -0.48 0.26 -20.77
CA GLY A 19 -1.58 0.11 -19.83
C GLY A 19 -1.21 0.85 -18.54
N ILE A 20 -2.12 1.70 -18.07
CA ILE A 20 -1.87 2.58 -16.94
C ILE A 20 -2.11 1.78 -15.67
N SER A 21 -1.18 1.90 -14.73
CA SER A 21 -1.35 1.45 -13.35
C SER A 21 -1.52 2.65 -12.44
N TYR A 22 -2.09 2.44 -11.25
CA TYR A 22 -2.19 3.48 -10.24
C TYR A 22 -1.36 3.11 -9.03
N VAL A 23 -0.60 4.09 -8.54
CA VAL A 23 0.30 3.90 -7.40
C VAL A 23 0.02 4.95 -6.34
N ARG A 24 -0.05 4.55 -5.08
CA ARG A 24 0.11 5.47 -3.94
C ARG A 24 1.34 5.08 -3.13
N LEU A 25 1.93 6.05 -2.43
CA LEU A 25 3.02 5.80 -1.49
C LEU A 25 2.47 5.71 -0.07
N PHE A 26 3.06 4.86 0.76
CA PHE A 26 2.80 4.77 2.19
C PHE A 26 4.10 4.79 2.97
N HIS A 27 4.31 5.74 3.88
CA HIS A 27 5.50 5.74 4.72
C HIS A 27 5.25 4.88 5.99
N ALA A 28 5.58 3.59 5.91
CA ALA A 28 5.38 2.61 6.98
C ALA A 28 6.64 2.31 7.83
N SER A 29 7.79 2.92 7.51
CA SER A 29 9.09 2.68 8.17
C SER A 29 9.19 3.47 9.49
N PRO A 30 9.13 2.83 10.67
CA PRO A 30 9.22 3.55 11.92
C PRO A 30 10.61 4.14 12.17
N GLY A 31 10.65 5.38 12.68
CA GLY A 31 11.88 6.04 13.08
C GLY A 31 12.73 6.61 11.92
N THR A 32 12.29 6.50 10.67
CA THR A 32 12.91 7.26 9.56
C THR A 32 12.41 8.71 9.55
N PRO A 33 13.24 9.67 9.09
CA PRO A 33 12.78 11.03 8.82
C PRO A 33 11.64 11.05 7.80
N ALA A 34 10.85 12.14 7.78
CA ALA A 34 9.97 12.41 6.65
C ALA A 34 10.77 12.42 5.35
N ALA A 35 10.15 11.98 4.25
CA ALA A 35 10.86 11.66 3.03
C ALA A 35 10.34 12.39 1.80
N ASP A 36 11.27 12.79 0.93
CA ASP A 36 10.98 13.12 -0.46
C ASP A 36 11.19 11.86 -1.31
N VAL A 37 10.21 11.51 -2.14
CA VAL A 37 10.26 10.32 -2.99
C VAL A 37 10.29 10.75 -4.45
N TYR A 38 11.22 10.16 -5.21
CA TYR A 38 11.43 10.44 -6.62
C TYR A 38 11.25 9.14 -7.44
N ALA A 39 10.68 9.27 -8.63
CA ALA A 39 10.64 8.23 -9.65
C ALA A 39 11.31 8.75 -10.93
N ASN A 40 12.40 8.13 -11.37
CA ASN A 40 13.21 8.59 -12.50
C ASN A 40 13.56 10.09 -12.38
N ASP A 41 14.10 10.49 -11.22
CA ASP A 41 14.45 11.87 -10.86
C ASP A 41 13.30 12.89 -10.74
N ARG A 42 12.05 12.49 -11.03
CA ARG A 42 10.86 13.31 -10.82
C ARG A 42 10.32 13.15 -9.41
N LEU A 43 10.13 14.26 -8.70
CA LEU A 43 9.51 14.26 -7.37
C LEU A 43 8.04 13.81 -7.47
N ILE A 44 7.68 12.77 -6.73
CA ILE A 44 6.33 12.20 -6.66
C ILE A 44 5.69 12.31 -5.28
N ALA A 45 6.48 12.48 -4.22
CA ALA A 45 5.99 12.86 -2.90
C ALA A 45 6.97 13.80 -2.21
N ARG A 46 6.47 14.87 -1.59
CA ARG A 46 7.26 15.83 -0.82
C ARG A 46 6.93 15.71 0.67
N GLY A 47 7.95 15.56 1.51
CA GLY A 47 7.79 15.56 2.97
C GLY A 47 6.84 14.49 3.51
N LEU A 48 6.75 13.33 2.84
CA LEU A 48 5.89 12.23 3.25
C LEU A 48 6.35 11.72 4.63
N SER A 49 5.56 11.99 5.65
CA SER A 49 5.88 11.66 7.04
C SER A 49 5.39 10.27 7.41
N TYR A 50 5.97 9.69 8.47
CA TYR A 50 5.55 8.40 9.00
C TYR A 50 4.04 8.31 9.21
N GLY A 51 3.43 7.22 8.74
CA GLY A 51 1.99 6.98 8.80
C GLY A 51 1.17 7.66 7.69
N GLN A 52 1.78 8.49 6.84
CA GLN A 52 1.07 9.18 5.76
C GLN A 52 1.04 8.36 4.48
N PHE A 53 -0.06 8.53 3.75
CA PHE A 53 -0.27 8.05 2.40
C PHE A 53 -0.30 9.25 1.44
N THR A 54 0.13 9.04 0.19
CA THR A 54 -0.25 9.94 -0.90
C THR A 54 -1.61 9.54 -1.48
N GLU A 55 -2.16 10.40 -2.32
CA GLU A 55 -3.18 10.00 -3.27
C GLU A 55 -2.61 9.01 -4.31
N TYR A 56 -3.49 8.27 -4.96
CA TYR A 56 -3.10 7.45 -6.11
C TYR A 56 -2.77 8.34 -7.31
N MET A 57 -1.68 8.03 -7.99
CA MET A 57 -1.24 8.69 -9.20
C MET A 57 -1.12 7.67 -10.34
N PRO A 58 -1.51 8.03 -11.57
CA PRO A 58 -1.33 7.16 -12.72
C PRO A 58 0.16 7.04 -13.06
N LEU A 59 0.57 5.84 -13.43
CA LEU A 59 1.92 5.51 -13.82
C LEU A 59 1.85 4.54 -15.02
N ALA A 60 2.59 4.85 -16.08
CA ALA A 60 2.65 3.96 -17.23
C ALA A 60 3.40 2.66 -16.85
N THR A 61 3.13 1.57 -17.55
CA THR A 61 3.97 0.37 -17.43
C THR A 61 5.43 0.69 -17.77
N GLY A 62 6.35 0.09 -17.02
CA GLY A 62 7.79 0.29 -17.16
C GLY A 62 8.56 0.10 -15.87
N THR A 63 9.88 0.22 -15.94
CA THR A 63 10.75 0.15 -14.77
C THR A 63 11.09 1.56 -14.29
N TYR A 64 10.83 1.83 -13.02
CA TYR A 64 11.08 3.11 -12.39
C TYR A 64 12.21 2.99 -11.37
N LYS A 65 13.20 3.87 -11.46
CA LYS A 65 14.16 4.09 -10.39
C LYS A 65 13.49 4.89 -9.29
N ILE A 66 13.14 4.24 -8.19
CA ILE A 66 12.53 4.86 -7.02
C ILE A 66 13.62 5.20 -6.01
N GLU A 67 13.70 6.48 -5.66
CA GLU A 67 14.68 6.99 -4.71
C GLU A 67 13.98 7.74 -3.59
N VAL A 68 14.37 7.41 -2.36
CA VAL A 68 13.83 8.02 -1.14
C VAL A 68 14.95 8.80 -0.47
N TYR A 69 14.69 10.07 -0.21
CA TYR A 69 15.61 10.99 0.44
C TYR A 69 14.99 11.53 1.73
N PRO A 70 15.79 11.89 2.75
CA PRO A 70 15.29 12.73 3.83
C PRO A 70 14.71 14.04 3.25
N ALA A 71 13.57 14.46 3.77
CA ALA A 71 12.85 15.63 3.25
C ALA A 71 13.74 16.87 3.18
N GLY A 72 13.76 17.53 2.03
CA GLY A 72 14.58 18.71 1.77
C GLY A 72 16.07 18.43 1.49
N GLN A 73 16.51 17.17 1.44
CA GLN A 73 17.91 16.80 1.24
C GLN A 73 18.10 15.83 0.05
N LYS A 74 18.23 16.35 -1.17
CA LYS A 74 18.48 15.53 -2.38
C LYS A 74 19.98 15.29 -2.64
N ASN A 75 20.72 14.84 -1.62
CA ASN A 75 22.16 14.52 -1.73
C ASN A 75 22.42 13.00 -1.81
N THR A 76 22.09 12.26 -0.75
CA THR A 76 22.30 10.82 -0.63
C THR A 76 20.96 10.15 -0.35
N PRO A 77 20.48 9.25 -1.22
CA PRO A 77 19.24 8.54 -0.96
C PRO A 77 19.42 7.58 0.22
N ILE A 78 18.40 7.47 1.07
CA ILE A 78 18.32 6.42 2.10
C ILE A 78 17.84 5.09 1.52
N LEU A 79 17.22 5.13 0.34
CA LEU A 79 16.80 3.96 -0.45
C LEU A 79 16.87 4.29 -1.94
N SER A 80 17.40 3.38 -2.75
CA SER A 80 17.41 3.47 -4.21
C SER A 80 17.16 2.08 -4.79
N ILE A 81 16.07 1.89 -5.52
CA ILE A 81 15.69 0.61 -6.13
C ILE A 81 15.17 0.81 -7.55
N ASN A 82 15.27 -0.23 -8.38
CA ASN A 82 14.54 -0.31 -9.64
C ASN A 82 13.27 -1.15 -9.41
N LEU A 83 12.11 -0.56 -9.67
CA LEU A 83 10.81 -1.18 -9.47
C LEU A 83 10.12 -1.37 -10.82
N PRO A 84 9.90 -2.61 -11.28
CA PRO A 84 9.05 -2.87 -12.44
C PRO A 84 7.58 -2.61 -12.06
N ILE A 85 6.88 -1.89 -12.92
CA ILE A 85 5.44 -1.63 -12.83
C ILE A 85 4.81 -2.25 -14.07
N SER A 86 3.97 -3.27 -13.87
CA SER A 86 3.21 -3.87 -14.96
C SER A 86 2.00 -2.99 -15.29
N GLU A 87 1.35 -3.28 -16.41
CA GLU A 87 0.11 -2.62 -16.78
C GLU A 87 -1.10 -3.08 -15.96
N LYS A 88 -2.10 -2.19 -15.84
CA LYS A 88 -3.43 -2.48 -15.29
C LYS A 88 -3.45 -2.99 -13.86
N GLN A 89 -2.63 -2.40 -13.00
CA GLN A 89 -2.58 -2.75 -11.58
C GLN A 89 -2.77 -1.52 -10.71
N VAL A 90 -3.20 -1.75 -9.47
CA VAL A 90 -3.35 -0.72 -8.45
C VAL A 90 -2.50 -1.13 -7.26
N PHE A 91 -1.56 -0.30 -6.83
CA PHE A 91 -0.63 -0.66 -5.75
C PHE A 91 -0.46 0.44 -4.71
N THR A 92 -0.24 -0.01 -3.48
CA THR A 92 0.37 0.78 -2.41
C THR A 92 1.85 0.42 -2.31
N LEU A 93 2.75 1.36 -2.61
CA LEU A 93 4.18 1.21 -2.38
C LEU A 93 4.51 1.65 -0.96
N ALA A 94 4.67 0.69 -0.06
CA ALA A 94 4.98 0.94 1.34
C ALA A 94 6.49 1.00 1.58
N VAL A 95 7.01 2.14 2.05
CA VAL A 95 8.38 2.24 2.57
C VAL A 95 8.41 1.57 3.93
N ILE A 96 9.13 0.45 4.07
CA ILE A 96 9.14 -0.40 5.27
C ILE A 96 10.56 -0.63 5.79
N GLY A 97 10.66 -1.20 6.99
CA GLY A 97 11.93 -1.58 7.62
C GLY A 97 12.37 -0.59 8.71
N ILE A 98 13.59 -0.74 9.20
CA ILE A 98 14.21 0.14 10.20
C ILE A 98 15.61 0.48 9.71
N LEU A 99 16.04 1.73 9.80
CA LEU A 99 17.40 2.12 9.41
C LEU A 99 18.47 1.25 10.10
N PRO A 100 19.54 0.87 9.39
CA PRO A 100 19.84 1.21 7.99
C PRO A 100 19.20 0.27 6.95
N ARG A 101 18.33 -0.67 7.36
CA ARG A 101 17.69 -1.68 6.50
C ARG A 101 16.24 -1.29 6.19
N ILE A 102 16.08 -0.42 5.21
CA ILE A 102 14.76 -0.03 4.67
C ILE A 102 14.56 -0.55 3.25
N GLY A 103 13.30 -0.66 2.83
CA GLY A 103 12.92 -1.12 1.49
C GLY A 103 11.55 -0.60 1.08
N ILE A 104 11.12 -0.95 -0.13
CA ILE A 104 9.75 -0.74 -0.61
C ILE A 104 9.09 -2.11 -0.77
N LEU A 105 7.92 -2.26 -0.18
CA LEU A 105 7.02 -3.39 -0.42
C LEU A 105 5.86 -2.91 -1.32
N PRO A 106 5.77 -3.40 -2.56
CA PRO A 106 4.56 -3.25 -3.35
C PRO A 106 3.45 -4.12 -2.76
N VAL A 107 2.35 -3.49 -2.37
CA VAL A 107 1.13 -4.17 -1.93
C VAL A 107 0.08 -3.97 -3.00
N GLU A 108 -0.25 -5.04 -3.74
CA GLU A 108 -1.29 -5.01 -4.77
C GLU A 108 -2.64 -4.83 -4.14
N ASP A 109 -3.40 -3.84 -4.59
CA ASP A 109 -4.80 -3.73 -4.28
C ASP A 109 -5.54 -4.62 -5.28
N GLU A 110 -5.87 -5.83 -4.84
CA GLU A 110 -6.55 -6.79 -5.70
C GLU A 110 -8.01 -6.38 -5.94
N TYR A 111 -8.51 -6.73 -7.13
CA TYR A 111 -9.88 -6.47 -7.51
C TYR A 111 -10.82 -7.49 -6.88
N GLU A 112 -11.46 -7.07 -5.80
CA GLU A 112 -12.56 -7.83 -5.19
C GLU A 112 -13.93 -7.29 -5.59
N THR A 113 -14.90 -8.21 -5.70
CA THR A 113 -16.28 -7.82 -5.98
C THR A 113 -16.86 -7.02 -4.81
N LEU A 114 -17.26 -5.78 -5.08
CA LEU A 114 -17.93 -4.91 -4.11
C LEU A 114 -19.43 -5.22 -4.05
N ALA A 115 -19.79 -6.36 -3.45
CA ALA A 115 -21.17 -6.77 -3.31
C ALA A 115 -22.01 -5.72 -2.54
N PRO A 116 -23.28 -5.46 -2.96
CA PRO A 116 -24.16 -4.57 -2.22
C PRO A 116 -24.28 -4.98 -0.75
N GLY A 117 -24.20 -4.01 0.16
CA GLY A 117 -24.31 -4.27 1.60
C GLY A 117 -23.13 -5.07 2.20
N ARG A 118 -21.99 -5.14 1.52
CA ARG A 118 -20.76 -5.79 2.01
C ARG A 118 -19.57 -4.85 1.98
N VAL A 119 -18.55 -5.16 2.76
CA VAL A 119 -17.24 -4.51 2.78
C VAL A 119 -16.18 -5.59 2.81
N ASN A 120 -15.13 -5.46 2.03
CA ASN A 120 -14.02 -6.41 2.06
C ASN A 120 -12.89 -5.79 2.89
N ILE A 121 -12.34 -6.57 3.81
CA ILE A 121 -11.20 -6.17 4.63
C ILE A 121 -10.08 -7.18 4.43
N ARG A 122 -8.83 -6.74 4.51
CA ARG A 122 -7.64 -7.61 4.62
C ARG A 122 -6.67 -7.04 5.64
N PHE A 123 -5.67 -7.83 6.03
CA PHE A 123 -4.73 -7.48 7.07
C PHE A 123 -3.29 -7.58 6.56
N ALA A 124 -2.50 -6.54 6.79
CA ALA A 124 -1.11 -6.47 6.37
C ALA A 124 -0.23 -6.16 7.57
N ASN A 125 0.78 -6.98 7.82
CA ASN A 125 1.74 -6.74 8.89
C ASN A 125 3.03 -6.16 8.32
N LEU A 126 3.20 -4.85 8.47
CA LEU A 126 4.39 -4.11 8.06
C LEU A 126 5.26 -3.71 9.27
N SER A 127 5.05 -4.31 10.44
CA SER A 127 5.87 -4.09 11.62
C SER A 127 7.03 -5.10 11.69
N PRO A 128 8.29 -4.64 11.52
CA PRO A 128 9.47 -5.51 11.38
C PRO A 128 9.84 -6.32 12.63
N ASN A 129 9.35 -5.94 13.82
CA ASN A 129 9.71 -6.59 15.08
C ASN A 129 8.50 -7.06 15.90
N SER A 130 7.31 -7.13 15.29
CA SER A 130 6.07 -7.57 15.97
C SER A 130 5.91 -9.08 16.07
N GLY A 131 6.69 -9.84 15.31
CA GLY A 131 6.41 -11.25 15.06
C GLY A 131 5.15 -11.44 14.23
N ASN A 132 4.55 -12.62 14.31
CA ASN A 132 3.31 -12.93 13.59
C ASN A 132 2.12 -12.36 14.37
N LEU A 133 1.17 -11.75 13.66
CA LEU A 133 0.04 -11.06 14.26
C LEU A 133 -1.29 -11.67 13.84
N ASP A 134 -2.24 -11.62 14.78
CA ASP A 134 -3.65 -11.94 14.57
C ASP A 134 -4.49 -10.66 14.68
N LEU A 135 -5.52 -10.53 13.84
CA LEU A 135 -6.60 -9.56 14.01
C LEU A 135 -7.83 -10.28 14.53
N VAL A 136 -8.30 -9.93 15.72
CA VAL A 136 -9.34 -10.66 16.44
C VAL A 136 -10.53 -9.77 16.74
N LEU A 137 -11.76 -10.25 16.53
CA LEU A 137 -12.96 -9.52 16.93
C LEU A 137 -13.12 -9.55 18.46
N ARG A 138 -13.41 -8.40 19.09
CA ARG A 138 -13.63 -8.34 20.54
C ARG A 138 -14.79 -9.25 20.96
N GLY A 139 -14.49 -10.25 21.80
CA GLY A 139 -15.47 -11.24 22.25
C GLY A 139 -15.86 -12.27 21.18
N GLY A 140 -15.14 -12.29 20.06
CA GLY A 140 -15.40 -13.17 18.92
C GLY A 140 -14.14 -13.90 18.42
N PRO A 141 -14.23 -14.54 17.25
CA PRO A 141 -13.12 -15.31 16.69
C PRO A 141 -12.00 -14.42 16.13
N ALA A 142 -10.86 -15.04 15.87
CA ALA A 142 -9.83 -14.44 15.03
C ALA A 142 -10.33 -14.29 13.59
N VAL A 143 -10.11 -13.12 13.01
CA VAL A 143 -10.48 -12.78 11.63
C VAL A 143 -9.32 -13.04 10.68
N PHE A 144 -8.11 -12.70 11.07
CA PHE A 144 -6.87 -13.04 10.36
C PHE A 144 -5.90 -13.59 11.39
N THR A 145 -5.14 -14.61 11.01
CA THR A 145 -4.24 -15.33 11.92
C THR A 145 -2.88 -15.52 11.28
N ASN A 146 -1.84 -15.48 12.10
CA ASN A 146 -0.48 -15.82 11.72
C ASN A 146 0.07 -14.98 10.55
N VAL A 147 -0.24 -13.68 10.52
CA VAL A 147 0.24 -12.77 9.47
C VAL A 147 1.61 -12.21 9.88
N GLY A 148 2.66 -12.71 9.21
CA GLY A 148 4.05 -12.35 9.44
C GLY A 148 4.46 -11.02 8.83
N TYR A 149 5.65 -10.55 9.16
CA TYR A 149 6.19 -9.31 8.59
C TYR A 149 6.27 -9.39 7.06
N THR A 150 5.80 -8.34 6.37
CA THR A 150 5.63 -8.21 4.91
C THR A 150 4.49 -9.04 4.31
N GLU A 151 3.80 -9.86 5.11
CA GLU A 151 2.65 -10.61 4.63
C GLU A 151 1.39 -9.75 4.59
N VAL A 152 0.58 -10.01 3.57
CA VAL A 152 -0.74 -9.42 3.33
C VAL A 152 -1.70 -10.58 3.14
N SER A 153 -2.78 -10.60 3.92
CA SER A 153 -3.80 -11.63 3.78
C SER A 153 -4.66 -11.41 2.53
N ASP A 154 -5.35 -12.46 2.10
CA ASP A 154 -6.49 -12.31 1.20
C ASP A 154 -7.59 -11.46 1.82
N TYR A 155 -8.46 -10.90 0.98
CA TYR A 155 -9.65 -10.22 1.42
C TYR A 155 -10.67 -11.19 2.03
N ARG A 156 -11.35 -10.70 3.07
CA ARG A 156 -12.54 -11.32 3.64
C ARG A 156 -13.71 -10.36 3.57
N SER A 157 -14.84 -10.86 3.08
CA SER A 157 -16.08 -10.09 3.05
C SER A 157 -16.72 -10.03 4.43
N PHE A 158 -17.13 -8.83 4.85
CA PHE A 158 -17.75 -8.52 6.13
C PHE A 158 -19.08 -7.78 5.95
N PRO A 159 -20.03 -7.93 6.89
CA PRO A 159 -21.14 -6.98 7.02
C PRO A 159 -20.61 -5.58 7.40
N PRO A 160 -21.23 -4.50 6.90
CA PRO A 160 -21.00 -3.16 7.41
C PRO A 160 -21.46 -3.03 8.86
N GLY A 161 -20.79 -2.17 9.63
CA GLY A 161 -21.12 -1.93 11.02
C GLY A 161 -19.95 -1.42 11.85
N ARG A 162 -20.23 -1.19 13.14
CA ARG A 162 -19.21 -0.81 14.12
C ARG A 162 -18.60 -2.06 14.73
N TYR A 163 -17.29 -2.18 14.61
CA TYR A 163 -16.52 -3.29 15.13
C TYR A 163 -15.42 -2.79 16.05
N ASN A 164 -15.07 -3.65 17.00
CA ASN A 164 -13.95 -3.47 17.90
C ASN A 164 -13.03 -4.67 17.70
N PHE A 165 -11.85 -4.43 17.12
CA PHE A 165 -10.85 -5.47 16.94
C PHE A 165 -9.71 -5.33 17.95
N PHE A 166 -8.97 -6.41 18.12
CA PHE A 166 -7.67 -6.42 18.77
C PHE A 166 -6.61 -6.94 17.80
N VAL A 167 -5.42 -6.33 17.84
CA VAL A 167 -4.21 -6.94 17.27
C VAL A 167 -3.47 -7.67 18.38
N ARG A 168 -3.07 -8.91 18.14
CA ARG A 168 -2.38 -9.79 19.10
C ARG A 168 -1.18 -10.46 18.46
N PRO A 169 -0.15 -10.86 19.22
CA PRO A 169 0.80 -11.86 18.74
C PRO A 169 0.04 -13.18 18.48
N SER A 170 0.37 -13.86 17.40
CA SER A 170 -0.18 -15.19 17.14
C SER A 170 0.17 -16.15 18.27
N ASN A 171 -0.76 -17.05 18.59
CA ASN A 171 -0.65 -17.99 19.72
C ASN A 171 -0.62 -17.32 21.12
N SER A 172 -1.05 -16.05 21.22
CA SER A 172 -1.14 -15.31 22.48
C SER A 172 -2.53 -14.70 22.67
N SER A 173 -2.97 -14.58 23.92
CA SER A 173 -4.19 -13.87 24.30
C SER A 173 -3.97 -12.40 24.64
N THR A 174 -2.72 -11.93 24.64
CA THR A 174 -2.37 -10.54 24.98
C THR A 174 -2.78 -9.58 23.86
N ASN A 175 -3.60 -8.58 24.19
CA ASN A 175 -3.96 -7.51 23.27
C ASN A 175 -2.81 -6.48 23.18
N LEU A 176 -2.27 -6.26 21.99
CA LEU A 176 -1.28 -5.19 21.74
C LEU A 176 -1.97 -3.87 21.38
N LEU A 177 -2.97 -3.92 20.50
CA LEU A 177 -3.72 -2.75 20.05
C LEU A 177 -5.22 -3.01 20.14
N PHE A 178 -5.97 -1.96 20.47
CA PHE A 178 -7.41 -1.90 20.35
C PHE A 178 -7.76 -1.05 19.11
N VAL A 179 -8.57 -1.60 18.21
CA VAL A 179 -8.89 -1.01 16.90
C VAL A 179 -10.40 -0.86 16.76
N PRO A 180 -11.00 0.25 17.23
CA PRO A 180 -12.39 0.57 16.96
C PRO A 180 -12.54 1.09 15.51
N VAL A 181 -13.48 0.55 14.76
CA VAL A 181 -13.69 0.95 13.35
C VAL A 181 -15.17 0.87 12.96
N ASN A 182 -15.60 1.80 12.11
CA ASN A 182 -16.90 1.74 11.46
C ASN A 182 -16.72 1.33 9.99
N LEU A 183 -17.05 0.07 9.69
CA LEU A 183 -16.94 -0.45 8.34
C LEU A 183 -18.17 -0.05 7.52
N LEU A 184 -17.94 0.66 6.43
CA LEU A 184 -18.98 1.14 5.51
C LEU A 184 -19.07 0.22 4.29
N PRO A 185 -20.27 0.01 3.71
CA PRO A 185 -20.43 -0.87 2.57
C PRO A 185 -19.69 -0.35 1.32
N ARG A 186 -19.47 -1.27 0.36
CA ARG A 186 -18.86 -1.04 -0.96
C ARG A 186 -17.44 -0.48 -0.89
N ARG A 187 -16.61 -1.07 -0.04
CA ARG A 187 -15.18 -0.71 0.12
C ARG A 187 -14.31 -1.96 0.18
N ASN A 188 -13.10 -1.84 -0.35
CA ASN A 188 -11.97 -2.70 -0.05
C ASN A 188 -11.06 -1.91 0.91
N LEU A 189 -10.72 -2.47 2.07
CA LEU A 189 -9.91 -1.84 3.09
C LEU A 189 -8.75 -2.76 3.48
N THR A 190 -7.55 -2.19 3.63
CA THR A 190 -6.41 -2.89 4.23
C THR A 190 -6.13 -2.35 5.61
N PHE A 191 -6.02 -3.24 6.60
CA PHE A 191 -5.59 -2.92 7.94
C PHE A 191 -4.06 -3.10 7.99
N TYR A 192 -3.32 -2.01 7.83
CA TYR A 192 -1.86 -2.01 7.91
C TYR A 192 -1.41 -1.84 9.36
N VAL A 193 -0.75 -2.86 9.92
CA VAL A 193 -0.01 -2.71 11.17
C VAL A 193 1.39 -2.21 10.86
N VAL A 194 1.78 -1.11 11.48
CA VAL A 194 3.11 -0.50 11.35
C VAL A 194 3.67 -0.20 12.74
N GLY A 195 4.91 0.28 12.80
CA GLY A 195 5.54 0.67 14.07
C GLY A 195 6.39 -0.45 14.65
N ASN A 196 6.90 -0.21 15.86
CA ASN A 196 7.73 -1.17 16.56
C ASN A 196 7.00 -1.68 17.81
N GLN A 197 7.08 -2.98 18.07
CA GLN A 197 6.64 -3.52 19.35
C GLN A 197 7.66 -3.13 20.44
N GLY A 198 7.18 -2.48 21.51
CA GLY A 198 7.99 -2.10 22.67
C GLY A 198 8.93 -0.90 22.49
N ILE A 199 8.96 -0.26 21.32
CA ILE A 199 9.82 0.91 21.01
C ILE A 199 8.99 1.97 20.29
N GLN A 200 9.28 3.26 20.48
CA GLN A 200 8.58 4.35 19.78
C GLN A 200 9.02 4.49 18.30
N PRO A 201 8.10 4.79 17.35
CA PRO A 201 6.66 4.76 17.54
C PRO A 201 6.19 3.32 17.78
N GLY A 202 5.34 3.15 18.81
CA GLY A 202 4.72 1.86 19.12
C GLY A 202 3.90 1.31 17.96
N LEU A 203 3.39 0.09 18.08
CA LEU A 203 2.50 -0.47 17.05
C LEU A 203 1.28 0.45 16.83
N GLN A 204 0.89 0.58 15.56
CA GLN A 204 -0.25 1.39 15.12
C GLN A 204 -0.98 0.66 13.99
N VAL A 205 -2.26 0.99 13.78
CA VAL A 205 -3.04 0.48 12.64
C VAL A 205 -3.53 1.65 11.79
N TYR A 206 -3.27 1.57 10.49
CA TYR A 206 -3.83 2.48 9.48
C TYR A 206 -4.79 1.69 8.60
N ILE A 207 -5.98 2.24 8.35
CA ILE A 207 -7.06 1.57 7.61
C ILE A 207 -7.48 2.45 6.42
N PRO A 208 -6.61 2.65 5.42
CA PRO A 208 -6.99 3.38 4.22
C PRO A 208 -7.98 2.58 3.37
N MET A 209 -8.66 3.28 2.48
CA MET A 209 -9.43 2.64 1.41
C MET A 209 -8.49 2.23 0.28
N ASP A 210 -8.61 1.00 -0.19
CA ASP A 210 -7.79 0.51 -1.29
C ASP A 210 -8.30 1.05 -2.62
N GLY A 211 -7.39 1.26 -3.56
CA GLY A 211 -7.67 1.99 -4.80
C GLY A 211 -8.71 1.26 -5.65
N THR A 212 -8.75 -0.08 -5.62
CA THR A 212 -9.78 -0.88 -6.32
C THR A 212 -11.21 -0.60 -5.88
N THR A 213 -11.39 0.09 -4.75
CA THR A 213 -12.70 0.59 -4.34
C THR A 213 -13.30 1.55 -5.38
N TYR A 214 -12.49 2.41 -6.00
CA TYR A 214 -12.96 3.49 -6.89
C TYR A 214 -12.19 3.64 -8.20
N LEU A 215 -10.98 3.08 -8.31
CA LEU A 215 -10.17 3.07 -9.53
C LEU A 215 -10.54 1.88 -10.42
N ARG A 216 -10.48 2.11 -11.73
CA ARG A 216 -10.68 1.11 -12.77
C ARG A 216 -9.49 1.22 -13.71
N VAL A 217 -8.87 0.09 -14.01
CA VAL A 217 -7.70 -0.06 -14.89
C VAL A 217 -7.97 -1.10 -15.96
#